data_AF-A0AAQ0ETA3-F1
#
_entry.id   AF-A0AAQ0ETA3-F1
#
_cell.length_a   1.000
_cell.length_b   1.000
_cell.length_c   1.000
_cell.angle_alpha   90.00
_cell.angle_beta   90.00
_cell.angle_gamma   90.00
#
_symmetry.space_group_name_H-M   'P 1'
#
loop_
_entity.id
_entity.type
_entity.pdbx_description
1 polymer ?
#
loop_
_entity_poly.entity_id
_entity_poly.type
_entity_poly.pdbx_seq_one_letter_code
_entity_poly.pdbx_strand_id
1 'polypeptide(L)'
;MKSTRLNPFQVLRDQLAIMSFYERFEQVVALVLSAVIAVIIVVSLFQLISIVFTLLVLDAFNPLDHEVFQSVFGMIMTLLIAMEFKHSIVRVALRRDSIIQVKTVVLIALIALSRKFVILDSDASPAKIAALASATLALGATYWLLRKRGDRAAETSEHDPSSSQ
;
A
#
# COMPACT_ATOMS: atom_id res chain seq x y z
N MET A 1 6.39 -18.81 56.57
CA MET A 1 6.58 -18.01 55.33
C MET A 1 5.78 -18.66 54.20
N LYS A 2 4.68 -18.04 53.78
CA LYS A 2 3.75 -18.58 52.77
C LYS A 2 4.19 -18.02 51.41
N SER A 3 4.82 -18.84 50.58
CA SER A 3 5.22 -18.46 49.23
C SER A 3 3.98 -18.28 48.36
N THR A 4 3.74 -17.04 47.95
CA THR A 4 2.69 -16.64 47.01
C THR A 4 2.96 -17.31 45.66
N ARG A 5 2.20 -18.36 45.34
CA ARG A 5 2.20 -18.96 44.01
C ARG A 5 1.48 -18.01 43.06
N LEU A 6 2.25 -17.26 42.27
CA LEU A 6 1.73 -16.52 41.12
C LEU A 6 1.23 -17.55 40.09
N ASN A 7 -0.07 -17.49 39.78
CA ASN A 7 -0.71 -18.40 38.83
C ASN A 7 -0.35 -18.01 37.39
N PRO A 8 0.37 -18.85 36.62
CA PRO A 8 0.74 -18.56 35.22
C PRO A 8 -0.48 -18.38 34.29
N PHE A 9 -1.63 -18.92 34.68
CA PHE A 9 -2.88 -18.81 33.93
C PHE A 9 -3.51 -17.41 33.91
N GLN A 10 -3.19 -16.54 34.86
CA GLN A 10 -3.74 -15.18 34.89
C GLN A 10 -3.00 -14.26 33.91
N VAL A 11 -1.68 -14.42 33.81
CA VAL A 11 -0.83 -13.65 32.87
C VAL A 11 -1.19 -13.96 31.41
N LEU A 12 -1.58 -15.21 31.10
CA LEU A 12 -2.00 -15.62 29.76
C LEU A 12 -3.37 -15.04 29.37
N ARG A 13 -4.29 -14.92 30.33
CA ARG A 13 -5.65 -14.41 30.10
C ARG A 13 -5.67 -12.90 29.89
N ASP A 14 -4.81 -12.16 30.57
CA ASP A 14 -4.69 -10.71 30.38
C ASP A 14 -4.02 -10.34 29.05
N GLN A 15 -3.06 -11.15 28.56
CA GLN A 15 -2.55 -11.01 27.19
C GLN A 15 -3.66 -11.28 26.14
N LEU A 16 -4.52 -12.28 26.34
CA LEU A 16 -5.63 -12.61 25.44
C LEU A 16 -6.75 -11.54 25.42
N ALA A 17 -7.02 -10.88 26.55
CA ALA A 17 -8.08 -9.88 26.65
C ALA A 17 -7.68 -8.54 25.99
N ILE A 18 -6.43 -8.11 26.14
CA ILE A 18 -5.89 -6.87 25.55
C ILE A 18 -5.77 -7.00 24.02
N MET A 19 -5.45 -8.19 23.50
CA MET A 19 -5.42 -8.47 22.06
C MET A 19 -6.80 -8.24 21.39
N SER A 20 -7.91 -8.62 22.04
CA SER A 20 -9.24 -8.51 21.41
C SER A 20 -9.77 -7.08 21.27
N PHE A 21 -9.42 -6.17 22.18
CA PHE A 21 -9.86 -4.78 22.12
C PHE A 21 -9.14 -4.03 21.01
N TYR A 22 -7.82 -4.24 20.93
CA TYR A 22 -6.99 -3.66 19.89
C TYR A 22 -7.40 -4.15 18.50
N GLU A 23 -7.63 -5.46 18.33
CA GLU A 23 -8.11 -6.03 17.06
C GLU A 23 -9.47 -5.47 16.62
N ARG A 24 -10.42 -5.33 17.56
CA ARG A 24 -11.73 -4.73 17.25
C ARG A 24 -11.60 -3.26 16.85
N PHE A 25 -10.73 -2.52 17.52
CA PHE A 25 -10.42 -1.15 17.16
C PHE A 25 -9.84 -1.06 15.75
N GLU A 26 -8.85 -1.90 15.41
CA GLU A 26 -8.28 -1.97 14.06
C GLU A 26 -9.32 -2.31 13.00
N GLN A 27 -10.23 -3.25 13.26
CA GLN A 27 -11.30 -3.61 12.33
C GLN A 27 -12.26 -2.44 12.08
N VAL A 28 -12.64 -1.70 13.12
CA VAL A 28 -13.50 -0.52 12.99
C VAL A 28 -12.79 0.57 12.17
N VAL A 29 -11.51 0.85 12.46
CA VAL A 29 -10.71 1.83 11.71
C VAL A 29 -10.57 1.40 10.25
N ALA A 30 -10.25 0.14 9.98
CA ALA A 30 -10.11 -0.37 8.62
C ALA A 30 -11.42 -0.31 7.83
N LEU A 31 -12.56 -0.57 8.46
CA LEU A 31 -13.88 -0.47 7.84
C LEU A 31 -14.20 0.99 7.48
N VAL A 32 -13.99 1.92 8.40
CA VAL A 32 -14.21 3.36 8.16
C VAL A 32 -13.30 3.86 7.04
N LEU A 33 -12.00 3.54 7.09
CA LEU A 33 -11.05 3.91 6.04
C LEU A 33 -11.45 3.33 4.68
N SER A 34 -11.83 2.05 4.62
CA SER A 34 -12.27 1.39 3.39
C SER A 34 -13.50 2.07 2.78
N ALA A 35 -14.46 2.48 3.62
CA ALA A 35 -15.64 3.21 3.17
C ALA A 35 -15.29 4.59 2.59
N VAL A 36 -14.45 5.36 3.30
CA VAL A 36 -13.98 6.67 2.84
C VAL A 36 -13.23 6.57 1.52
N ILE A 37 -12.30 5.62 1.40
CA ILE A 37 -11.53 5.41 0.17
C ILE A 37 -12.44 4.97 -0.98
N ALA A 38 -13.46 4.14 -0.71
CA ALA A 38 -14.42 3.74 -1.74
C ALA A 38 -15.19 4.94 -2.31
N VAL A 39 -15.63 5.87 -1.45
CA VAL A 39 -16.28 7.12 -1.90
C VAL A 39 -15.31 7.96 -2.75
N ILE A 40 -14.06 8.13 -2.30
CA ILE A 40 -13.04 8.87 -3.05
C ILE A 40 -12.80 8.26 -4.42
N ILE A 41 -12.72 6.92 -4.53
CA ILE A 41 -12.54 6.21 -5.81
C ILE A 41 -13.71 6.52 -6.75
N VAL A 42 -14.96 6.42 -6.28
CA VAL A 42 -16.14 6.67 -7.11
C VAL A 42 -16.17 8.11 -7.63
N VAL A 43 -15.94 9.08 -6.75
CA VAL A 43 -15.90 10.51 -7.12
C VAL A 43 -14.78 10.78 -8.13
N SER A 44 -13.58 10.26 -7.86
CA SER A 44 -12.41 10.47 -8.73
C SER A 44 -12.59 9.80 -10.09
N LEU A 45 -13.24 8.62 -10.14
CA LEU A 45 -13.55 7.93 -11.38
C LEU A 45 -14.54 8.72 -12.22
N PHE A 46 -15.61 9.25 -11.61
CA PHE A 46 -16.58 10.09 -12.30
C PHE A 46 -15.90 11.33 -12.89
N GLN A 47 -15.07 12.01 -12.11
CA GLN A 47 -14.31 13.17 -12.56
C GLN A 47 -13.39 12.85 -13.73
N LEU A 48 -12.65 11.74 -13.66
CA LEU A 48 -11.77 11.28 -14.74
C LEU A 48 -12.57 11.04 -16.02
N ILE A 49 -13.71 10.35 -15.94
CA ILE A 49 -14.57 10.08 -17.11
C ILE A 49 -15.08 11.39 -17.71
N SER A 50 -15.54 12.34 -16.88
CA SER A 50 -16.00 13.65 -17.36
C SER A 50 -14.91 14.42 -18.10
N ILE A 51 -13.67 14.42 -17.58
CA ILE A 51 -12.53 15.09 -18.22
C ILE A 51 -12.19 14.42 -19.54
N VAL A 52 -12.04 13.08 -19.55
CA VAL A 52 -11.72 12.33 -20.78
C VAL A 52 -12.81 12.51 -21.83
N PHE A 53 -14.08 12.48 -21.44
CA PHE A 53 -15.21 12.70 -22.36
C PHE A 53 -15.17 14.11 -22.96
N THR A 54 -14.94 15.13 -22.12
CA THR A 54 -14.84 16.53 -22.58
C THR A 54 -13.70 16.68 -23.59
N LEU A 55 -12.52 16.16 -23.26
CA LEU A 55 -11.33 16.26 -24.13
C LEU A 55 -11.48 15.49 -25.45
N LEU A 56 -12.10 14.30 -25.42
CA LEU A 56 -12.21 13.45 -26.60
C LEU A 56 -13.35 13.87 -27.54
N VAL A 57 -14.46 14.37 -26.98
CA VAL A 57 -15.70 14.61 -27.72
C VAL A 57 -15.95 16.08 -28.01
N LEU A 58 -15.62 16.98 -27.07
CA LEU A 58 -15.91 18.41 -27.20
C LEU A 58 -14.74 19.22 -27.77
N ASP A 59 -13.51 18.76 -27.57
CA ASP A 59 -12.29 19.56 -27.83
C ASP A 59 -11.39 18.96 -28.93
N ALA A 60 -12.01 18.28 -29.91
CA ALA A 60 -11.30 17.69 -31.02
C ALA A 60 -10.44 18.75 -31.75
N PHE A 61 -9.12 18.46 -31.87
CA PHE A 61 -8.09 19.16 -32.64
C PHE A 61 -7.26 20.26 -31.93
N ASN A 62 -6.80 20.03 -30.71
CA ASN A 62 -5.41 20.41 -30.39
C ASN A 62 -4.65 19.19 -29.90
N PRO A 63 -3.64 18.71 -30.64
CA PRO A 63 -2.97 17.46 -30.32
C PRO A 63 -2.22 17.61 -28.99
N LEU A 64 -2.84 17.06 -27.93
CA LEU A 64 -2.19 16.57 -26.72
C LEU A 64 -1.10 17.50 -26.19
N ASP A 65 -1.53 18.65 -25.70
CA ASP A 65 -0.68 19.46 -24.85
C ASP A 65 -0.17 18.59 -23.69
N HIS A 66 1.15 18.60 -23.48
CA HIS A 66 1.82 17.64 -22.59
C HIS A 66 1.21 17.67 -21.18
N GLU A 67 0.80 18.87 -20.74
CA GLU A 67 0.15 19.10 -19.45
C GLU A 67 -1.19 18.34 -19.30
N VAL A 68 -2.00 18.28 -20.35
CA VAL A 68 -3.31 17.61 -20.31
C VAL A 68 -3.13 16.09 -20.19
N PHE A 69 -2.21 15.52 -20.97
CA PHE A 69 -1.88 14.11 -20.88
C PHE A 69 -1.31 13.74 -19.51
N GLN A 70 -0.38 14.54 -18.98
CA GLN A 70 0.15 14.37 -17.63
C GLN A 70 -0.95 14.43 -16.56
N SER A 71 -1.90 15.36 -16.70
CA SER A 71 -3.02 15.49 -15.76
C SER A 71 -3.91 14.26 -15.74
N VAL A 72 -4.33 13.76 -16.92
CA VAL A 72 -5.17 12.55 -17.04
C VAL A 72 -4.46 11.33 -16.49
N PHE A 73 -3.19 11.12 -16.85
CA PHE A 73 -2.42 10.00 -16.33
C PHE A 73 -2.17 10.11 -14.82
N GLY A 74 -1.95 11.34 -14.33
CA GLY A 74 -1.83 11.63 -12.90
C GLY A 74 -3.09 11.27 -12.11
N MET A 75 -4.28 11.52 -12.68
CA MET A 75 -5.57 11.11 -12.10
C MET A 75 -5.73 9.58 -12.09
N ILE A 76 -5.40 8.90 -13.19
CA ILE A 76 -5.42 7.44 -13.27
C ILE A 76 -4.49 6.82 -12.22
N MET A 77 -3.25 7.32 -12.09
CA MET A 77 -2.31 6.85 -11.07
C MET A 77 -2.84 7.08 -9.65
N THR A 78 -3.51 8.21 -9.40
CA THR A 78 -4.14 8.50 -8.11
C THR A 78 -5.24 7.47 -7.79
N LEU A 79 -6.05 7.09 -8.78
CA LEU A 79 -7.04 6.02 -8.65
C LEU A 79 -6.40 4.66 -8.37
N LEU A 80 -5.33 4.30 -9.08
CA LEU A 80 -4.60 3.06 -8.85
C LEU A 80 -4.04 3.01 -7.42
N ILE A 81 -3.45 4.10 -6.91
CA ILE A 81 -2.98 4.20 -5.52
C ILE A 81 -4.13 4.00 -4.54
N ALA A 82 -5.29 4.64 -4.76
CA ALA A 82 -6.44 4.52 -3.88
C ALA A 82 -7.00 3.07 -3.86
N MET A 83 -7.08 2.42 -5.03
CA MET A 83 -7.52 1.03 -5.14
C MET A 83 -6.55 0.07 -4.45
N GLU A 84 -5.25 0.24 -4.67
CA GLU A 84 -4.20 -0.55 -4.00
C GLU A 84 -4.24 -0.34 -2.47
N PHE A 85 -4.43 0.90 -2.03
CA PHE A 85 -4.50 1.22 -0.61
C PHE A 85 -5.75 0.60 0.06
N LYS A 86 -6.93 0.68 -0.57
CA LYS A 86 -8.14 -0.02 -0.12
C LYS A 86 -7.90 -1.53 -0.03
N HIS A 87 -7.32 -2.13 -1.05
CA HIS A 87 -7.03 -3.57 -1.07
C HIS A 87 -6.04 -3.96 0.04
N SER A 88 -5.00 -3.16 0.26
CA SER A 88 -4.04 -3.36 1.35
C SER A 88 -4.72 -3.31 2.72
N ILE A 89 -5.57 -2.31 2.98
CA ILE A 89 -6.31 -2.18 4.25
C ILE A 89 -7.26 -3.36 4.45
N VAL A 90 -8.06 -3.69 3.44
CA VAL A 90 -9.05 -4.77 3.52
C VAL A 90 -8.37 -6.12 3.73
N ARG A 91 -7.21 -6.36 3.08
CA ARG A 91 -6.43 -7.58 3.26
C ARG A 91 -5.93 -7.74 4.69
N VAL A 92 -5.44 -6.67 5.31
CA VAL A 92 -4.99 -6.67 6.72
C VAL A 92 -6.17 -6.93 7.65
N ALA A 93 -7.31 -6.28 7.42
CA ALA A 93 -8.51 -6.48 8.23
C ALA A 93 -9.08 -7.92 8.14
N LEU A 94 -8.96 -8.57 6.98
CA LEU A 94 -9.52 -9.91 6.73
C LEU A 94 -8.62 -11.05 7.23
N ARG A 95 -7.29 -10.91 7.22
CA ARG A 95 -6.38 -12.04 7.49
C ARG A 95 -6.03 -12.25 8.96
N ARG A 96 -6.43 -11.37 9.89
CA ARG A 96 -6.03 -11.41 11.32
C ARG A 96 -4.50 -11.49 11.56
N ASP A 97 -3.70 -11.32 10.52
CA ASP A 97 -2.26 -11.16 10.64
C ASP A 97 -2.02 -9.71 11.05
N SER A 98 -1.74 -9.51 12.33
CA SER A 98 -1.53 -8.21 13.01
C SER A 98 -0.29 -7.44 12.55
N ILE A 99 0.22 -7.72 11.35
CA ILE A 99 1.40 -7.07 10.79
C ILE A 99 1.08 -6.67 9.36
N ILE A 100 0.91 -5.36 9.16
CA ILE A 100 0.86 -4.75 7.83
C ILE A 100 2.05 -5.32 7.05
N GLN A 101 1.77 -6.02 5.96
CA GLN A 101 2.80 -6.65 5.16
C GLN A 101 3.70 -5.54 4.60
N VAL A 102 4.87 -5.35 5.21
CA VAL A 102 5.78 -4.24 4.90
C VAL A 102 6.10 -4.18 3.40
N LYS A 103 6.10 -5.35 2.74
CA LYS A 103 6.23 -5.48 1.27
C LYS A 103 5.15 -4.70 0.51
N THR A 104 3.89 -4.78 0.94
CA THR A 104 2.76 -4.09 0.30
C THR A 104 2.86 -2.58 0.49
N VAL A 105 3.27 -2.10 1.67
CA VAL A 105 3.46 -0.66 1.92
C VAL A 105 4.59 -0.10 1.06
N VAL A 106 5.71 -0.82 0.95
CA VAL A 106 6.83 -0.41 0.09
C VAL A 106 6.40 -0.40 -1.39
N LEU A 107 5.59 -1.36 -1.82
CA LEU A 107 5.05 -1.37 -3.18
C LEU A 107 4.14 -0.16 -3.45
N ILE A 108 3.25 0.17 -2.51
CA ILE A 108 2.40 1.37 -2.61
C ILE A 108 3.26 2.64 -2.65
N ALA A 109 4.32 2.72 -1.85
CA ALA A 109 5.25 3.85 -1.87
C ALA A 109 5.97 3.99 -3.22
N LEU A 110 6.37 2.88 -3.85
CA LEU A 110 6.94 2.88 -5.20
C LEU A 110 5.94 3.39 -6.24
N ILE A 111 4.69 2.92 -6.21
CA ILE A 111 3.63 3.40 -7.12
C ILE A 111 3.37 4.91 -6.91
N ALA A 112 3.33 5.37 -5.65
CA ALA A 112 3.17 6.77 -5.31
C ALA A 112 4.33 7.64 -5.82
N LEU A 113 5.56 7.12 -5.76
CA LEU A 113 6.74 7.80 -6.30
C LEU A 113 6.73 7.81 -7.83
N SER A 114 6.28 6.73 -8.49
CA SER A 114 6.09 6.69 -9.95
C SER A 114 5.14 7.80 -10.43
N ARG A 115 4.07 8.10 -9.69
CA ARG A 115 3.19 9.25 -10.00
C ARG A 115 3.93 10.59 -10.02
N LYS A 116 4.92 10.78 -9.13
CA LYS A 116 5.74 12.00 -9.10
C LYS A 116 6.65 12.15 -10.32
N PHE A 117 7.03 11.05 -10.98
CA PHE A 117 7.75 11.10 -12.25
C PHE A 117 6.85 11.43 -13.43
N VAL A 118 5.61 10.95 -13.44
CA VAL A 118 4.70 11.22 -14.55
C VAL A 118 4.28 12.70 -14.60
N ILE A 119 4.07 13.32 -13.44
CA ILE A 119 3.69 14.73 -13.33
C ILE A 119 4.94 15.62 -13.20
N LEU A 120 6.10 15.11 -13.63
CA LEU A 120 7.33 15.89 -13.60
C LEU A 120 7.32 16.83 -14.79
N ASP A 121 7.44 18.12 -14.51
CA ASP A 121 7.51 19.15 -15.53
C ASP A 121 8.80 19.01 -16.37
N SER A 122 8.72 19.38 -17.64
CA SER A 122 9.85 19.34 -18.57
C SER A 122 10.97 20.31 -18.15
N ASP A 123 10.62 21.39 -17.45
CA ASP A 123 11.57 22.39 -16.91
C ASP A 123 12.01 22.07 -15.46
N ALA A 124 11.83 20.82 -15.01
CA ALA A 124 12.23 20.43 -13.67
C ALA A 124 13.76 20.57 -13.47
N SER A 125 14.14 21.29 -12.40
CA SER A 125 15.53 21.42 -12.00
C SER A 125 16.23 20.06 -11.92
N PRO A 126 17.46 19.91 -12.45
CA PRO A 126 18.23 18.67 -12.38
C PRO A 126 18.35 18.12 -10.94
N ALA A 127 18.36 19.00 -9.94
CA ALA A 127 18.38 18.61 -8.53
C ALA A 127 17.10 17.85 -8.11
N LYS A 128 15.92 18.25 -8.61
CA LYS A 128 14.65 17.55 -8.33
C LYS A 128 14.63 16.16 -8.97
N ILE A 129 15.14 16.05 -10.20
CA ILE A 129 15.24 14.78 -10.92
C ILE A 129 16.17 13.82 -10.17
N ALA A 130 17.35 14.30 -9.74
CA ALA A 130 18.30 13.52 -8.95
C ALA A 130 17.73 13.09 -7.59
N ALA A 131 16.96 13.95 -6.91
CA ALA A 131 16.30 13.62 -5.66
C ALA A 131 15.23 12.52 -5.84
N LEU A 132 14.40 12.61 -6.88
CA LEU A 132 13.41 11.58 -7.21
C LEU A 132 14.08 10.25 -7.59
N ALA A 133 15.13 10.29 -8.41
CA ALA A 133 15.88 9.10 -8.81
C ALA A 133 16.53 8.39 -7.62
N SER A 134 17.21 9.14 -6.75
CA SER A 134 17.84 8.60 -5.54
C SER A 134 16.82 8.02 -4.56
N ALA A 135 15.70 8.70 -4.33
CA ALA A 135 14.60 8.17 -3.52
C ALA A 135 14.04 6.85 -4.09
N THR A 136 13.89 6.78 -5.42
CA THR A 136 13.41 5.58 -6.11
C THR A 136 14.37 4.41 -5.97
N LEU A 137 15.68 4.67 -6.14
CA LEU A 137 16.71 3.66 -5.94
C LEU A 137 16.74 3.15 -4.50
N ALA A 138 16.61 4.05 -3.52
CA ALA A 138 16.57 3.67 -2.10
C ALA A 138 15.36 2.78 -1.78
N LEU A 139 14.17 3.13 -2.27
CA LEU A 139 12.97 2.30 -2.11
C LEU A 139 13.07 0.98 -2.86
N GLY A 140 13.62 0.99 -4.09
CA GLY A 140 13.86 -0.22 -4.88
C GLY A 140 14.84 -1.18 -4.20
N ALA A 141 15.92 -0.66 -3.62
CA ALA A 141 16.87 -1.46 -2.83
C ALA A 141 16.21 -2.04 -1.57
N THR A 142 15.38 -1.25 -0.87
CA THR A 142 14.61 -1.71 0.29
C THR A 142 13.65 -2.83 -0.09
N TYR A 143 12.93 -2.69 -1.21
CA TYR A 143 12.04 -3.73 -1.73
C TYR A 143 12.80 -5.02 -2.09
N TRP A 144 13.95 -4.89 -2.76
CA TRP A 144 14.79 -6.03 -3.12
C TRP A 144 15.29 -6.80 -1.90
N LEU A 145 15.75 -6.09 -0.86
CA LEU A 145 16.22 -6.71 0.37
C LEU A 145 15.07 -7.45 1.11
N LEU A 146 13.89 -6.84 1.14
CA LEU A 146 12.71 -7.42 1.77
C LEU A 146 12.20 -8.65 1.01
N ARG A 147 12.31 -8.65 -0.32
CA ARG A 147 12.04 -9.82 -1.17
C ARG A 147 13.03 -10.95 -0.87
N LYS A 148 14.33 -10.68 -0.91
CA LYS A 148 15.39 -11.68 -0.67
C LYS A 148 15.28 -12.39 0.67
N ARG A 149 14.81 -11.72 1.72
CA ARG A 149 14.54 -12.35 3.03
C ARG A 149 13.34 -13.30 2.99
N GLY A 150 12.31 -12.98 2.22
CA GLY A 150 11.14 -13.84 2.06
C GLY A 150 11.43 -15.10 1.27
N ASP A 151 12.19 -14.98 0.18
CA ASP A 151 12.51 -16.12 -0.70
C ASP A 151 13.37 -17.16 0.05
N ARG A 152 14.34 -16.71 0.85
CA ARG A 152 15.18 -17.59 1.71
C ARG A 152 14.39 -18.31 2.80
N ALA A 153 13.34 -17.68 3.34
CA ALA A 153 12.49 -18.31 4.35
C ALA A 153 11.65 -19.44 3.74
N ALA A 154 11.18 -19.28 2.50
CA ALA A 154 10.44 -20.31 1.77
C ALA A 154 11.34 -21.51 1.40
N GLU A 155 12.57 -21.26 0.94
CA GLU A 155 13.53 -22.33 0.59
C GLU A 155 13.92 -23.22 1.79
N THR A 156 13.92 -22.68 3.01
CA THR A 156 14.29 -23.44 4.22
C THR A 156 13.18 -24.39 4.68
N SER A 157 11.91 -24.10 4.32
CA SER A 157 10.76 -24.94 4.69
C SER A 157 10.53 -26.13 3.75
N GLU A 158 11.09 -26.10 2.54
CA GLU A 158 10.90 -27.15 1.53
C GLU A 158 11.97 -28.28 1.63
N HIS A 159 12.98 -28.09 2.48
CA HIS A 159 14.10 -29.02 2.65
C HIS A 159 14.06 -29.79 3.99
N ASP A 160 12.87 -30.18 4.48
CA ASP A 160 12.75 -31.18 5.54
C ASP A 160 12.46 -32.57 4.93
N PRO A 161 13.47 -33.44 4.73
CA PRO A 161 13.31 -34.78 4.19
C PRO A 161 13.03 -35.79 5.33
N SER A 162 12.14 -35.46 6.26
CA SER A 162 11.76 -36.32 7.39
C SER A 162 10.37 -36.93 7.22
N SER A 163 10.17 -37.71 6.16
CA SER A 163 9.01 -38.62 6.07
C SER A 163 9.28 -39.86 5.22
N SER A 164 10.47 -40.45 5.37
CA SER A 164 10.79 -41.75 4.79
C SER A 164 11.65 -42.55 5.75
N GLN A 165 11.03 -43.00 6.84
CA GLN A 165 11.35 -44.25 7.52
C GLN A 165 10.05 -45.00 7.81
#